data_AF-A0A7Y1UY43-F1
#
_entry.id   AF-A0A7Y1UY43-F1
#
_cell.length_a   1.000
_cell.length_b   1.000
_cell.length_c   1.000
_cell.angle_alpha   90.00
_cell.angle_beta   90.00
_cell.angle_gamma   90.00
#
_symmetry.space_group_name_H-M   'P 1'
#
loop_
_entity.id
_entity.type
_entity.pdbx_description
1 polymer ?
#
loop_
_entity_poly.entity_id
_entity_poly.type
_entity_poly.pdbx_seq_one_letter_code
_entity_poly.pdbx_strand_id
1 'polypeptide(L)'
;MTGVETVLVRLVRGWVQLYTRGLAVDDRERRRLELESDVWEHLHDPGEQATGSAVFGRCLRGIPADVRWRYRTLLESRGARHRSIEMKTTPKVQWWTPTTMVIGVTTATLALLGVGFGETEAGGLTTAFSWLTAAVLLLVGLGALRRRPVLGSWIVIAGGLLFALAEPIVFPLSFLVIFGGLWTGNLVPSRNGADWTVQLEPRHRSLTERWYAWLISSIALGALGFIVLLAWPAVTPSSCTETSPCWQDSAAWATWILSWMAAAVTGGIGLMLAALRLLVRHRTRLA
;
A
#
# COMPACT_ATOMS: atom_id res chain seq x y z
N MET A 1 -8.36 -2.63 35.78
CA MET A 1 -7.98 -2.22 34.42
C MET A 1 -6.56 -1.72 34.40
N THR A 2 -5.70 -2.29 33.56
CA THR A 2 -4.34 -1.77 33.34
C THR A 2 -4.38 -0.47 32.50
N GLY A 3 -3.30 0.32 32.53
CA GLY A 3 -3.19 1.51 31.68
C GLY A 3 -3.29 1.17 30.18
N VAL A 4 -2.79 0.00 29.78
CA VAL A 4 -2.82 -0.49 28.40
C VAL A 4 -4.24 -0.80 27.94
N GLU A 5 -5.05 -1.50 28.73
CA GLU A 5 -6.46 -1.76 28.41
C GLU A 5 -7.25 -0.49 28.15
N THR A 6 -7.01 0.55 28.97
CA THR A 6 -7.67 1.85 28.83
C THR A 6 -7.35 2.49 27.48
N VAL A 7 -6.09 2.42 27.03
CA VAL A 7 -5.66 2.95 25.73
C VAL A 7 -6.29 2.17 24.59
N LEU A 8 -6.30 0.84 24.67
CA LEU A 8 -6.87 -0.02 23.62
C LEU A 8 -8.38 0.19 23.48
N VAL A 9 -9.13 0.27 24.58
CA VAL A 9 -10.57 0.57 24.55
C VAL A 9 -10.84 1.96 23.94
N ARG A 10 -10.01 2.97 24.25
CA ARG A 10 -10.12 4.30 23.63
C ARG A 10 -9.88 4.25 22.12
N LEU A 11 -8.89 3.48 21.66
CA LEU A 11 -8.61 3.30 20.23
C LEU A 11 -9.80 2.65 19.51
N VAL A 12 -10.35 1.57 20.10
CA VAL A 12 -11.51 0.87 19.54
C VAL A 12 -12.72 1.79 19.46
N ARG A 13 -13.03 2.55 20.53
CA ARG A 13 -14.10 3.57 20.52
C ARG A 13 -13.86 4.65 19.46
N GLY A 14 -12.62 5.13 19.32
CA GLY A 14 -12.24 6.10 18.30
C GLY A 14 -12.46 5.57 16.88
N TRP A 15 -12.11 4.30 16.63
CA TRP A 15 -12.37 3.62 15.36
C TRP A 15 -13.87 3.56 15.06
N VAL A 16 -14.71 3.11 16.01
CA VAL A 16 -16.17 3.05 15.83
C VAL A 16 -16.75 4.43 15.53
N GLN A 17 -16.34 5.46 16.26
CA GLN A 17 -16.75 6.84 15.97
C GLN A 17 -16.35 7.27 14.56
N LEU A 18 -15.15 6.90 14.11
CA LEU A 18 -14.66 7.26 12.79
C LEU A 18 -15.44 6.55 11.67
N TYR A 19 -15.64 5.23 11.76
CA TYR A 19 -16.29 4.49 10.69
C TYR A 19 -17.82 4.63 10.69
N THR A 20 -18.45 5.09 11.78
CA THR A 20 -19.90 5.37 11.80
C THR A 20 -20.26 6.82 11.42
N ARG A 21 -19.26 7.70 11.22
CA ARG A 21 -19.49 9.08 10.76
C ARG A 21 -20.21 9.11 9.40
N GLY A 22 -21.33 9.82 9.33
CA GLY A 22 -22.14 9.98 8.12
C GLY A 22 -23.23 8.93 7.93
N LEU A 23 -23.37 7.97 8.85
CA LEU A 23 -24.56 7.12 8.96
C LEU A 23 -25.69 7.86 9.68
N ALA A 24 -26.92 7.35 9.53
CA ALA A 24 -28.08 7.77 10.31
C ALA A 24 -27.79 7.68 11.82
N VAL A 25 -28.46 8.52 12.61
CA VAL A 25 -28.24 8.60 14.06
C VAL A 25 -28.51 7.23 14.70
N ASP A 26 -29.62 6.59 14.34
CA ASP A 26 -30.04 5.30 14.89
C ASP A 26 -29.01 4.19 14.60
N ASP A 27 -28.50 4.09 13.37
CA ASP A 27 -27.48 3.10 13.01
C ASP A 27 -26.17 3.31 13.78
N ARG A 28 -25.79 4.58 13.97
CA ARG A 28 -24.58 4.96 14.71
C ARG A 28 -24.72 4.61 16.19
N GLU A 29 -25.86 4.91 16.79
CA GLU A 29 -26.13 4.63 18.20
C GLU A 29 -26.23 3.13 18.45
N ARG A 30 -26.97 2.39 17.61
CA ARG A 30 -27.04 0.92 17.70
C ARG A 30 -25.63 0.31 17.70
N ARG A 31 -24.76 0.73 16.77
CA ARG A 31 -23.42 0.16 16.66
C ARG A 31 -22.49 0.56 17.80
N ARG A 32 -22.70 1.73 18.41
CA ARG A 32 -21.98 2.14 19.63
C ARG A 32 -22.43 1.33 20.85
N LEU A 33 -23.73 1.08 20.98
CA LEU A 33 -24.29 0.26 22.07
C LEU A 33 -23.81 -1.19 22.00
N GLU A 34 -23.78 -1.78 20.80
CA GLU A 34 -23.19 -3.11 20.60
C GLU A 34 -21.72 -3.16 21.04
N LEU A 35 -20.92 -2.15 20.66
CA LEU A 35 -19.53 -2.07 21.09
C LEU A 35 -19.40 -1.91 22.62
N GLU A 36 -20.25 -1.09 23.23
CA GLU A 36 -20.23 -0.90 24.69
C GLU A 36 -20.62 -2.18 25.42
N SER A 37 -21.56 -2.97 24.89
CA SER A 37 -21.89 -4.30 25.38
C SER A 37 -20.71 -5.25 25.25
N ASP A 38 -20.10 -5.34 24.07
CA ASP A 38 -18.93 -6.21 23.81
C ASP A 38 -17.76 -5.87 24.76
N VAL A 39 -17.50 -4.58 24.98
CA VAL A 39 -16.45 -4.13 25.91
C VAL A 39 -16.82 -4.45 27.35
N TRP A 40 -18.09 -4.28 27.74
CA TRP A 40 -18.54 -4.59 29.09
C TRP A 40 -18.44 -6.09 29.38
N GLU A 41 -18.93 -6.94 28.47
CA GLU A 41 -18.85 -8.40 28.56
C GLU A 41 -17.40 -8.85 28.69
N HIS A 42 -16.51 -8.36 27.83
CA HIS A 42 -15.10 -8.75 27.89
C HIS A 42 -14.39 -8.30 29.18
N LEU A 43 -14.84 -7.20 29.82
CA LEU A 43 -14.27 -6.75 31.09
C LEU A 43 -14.82 -7.51 32.31
N HIS A 44 -15.99 -8.14 32.20
CA HIS A 44 -16.69 -8.77 33.32
C HIS A 44 -16.83 -10.28 33.21
N ASP A 45 -16.51 -10.89 32.07
CA ASP A 45 -16.52 -12.34 31.89
C ASP A 45 -15.25 -12.96 32.50
N PRO A 46 -15.34 -13.71 33.62
CA PRO A 46 -14.18 -14.26 34.32
C PRO A 46 -13.57 -15.50 33.64
N GLY A 47 -14.18 -16.01 32.55
CA GLY A 47 -13.79 -17.27 31.91
C GLY A 47 -12.66 -17.16 30.87
N GLU A 48 -12.51 -16.01 30.20
CA GLU A 48 -11.37 -15.73 29.31
C GLU A 48 -10.40 -14.81 30.07
N GLN A 49 -9.09 -15.07 29.98
CA GLN A 49 -8.10 -14.10 30.44
C GLN A 49 -8.27 -12.83 29.61
N ALA A 50 -9.09 -11.89 30.11
CA ALA A 50 -9.48 -10.63 29.51
C ALA A 50 -8.26 -9.73 29.32
N THR A 51 -7.42 -10.07 28.37
CA THR A 51 -6.26 -9.28 27.99
C THR A 51 -6.75 -8.27 26.98
N GLY A 52 -6.54 -6.98 27.23
CA GLY A 52 -6.95 -5.91 26.30
C GLY A 52 -6.44 -6.11 24.86
N SER A 53 -5.36 -6.89 24.68
CA SER A 53 -4.85 -7.32 23.39
C SER A 53 -5.82 -8.24 22.62
N ALA A 54 -6.60 -9.08 23.28
CA ALA A 54 -7.61 -9.94 22.65
C ALA A 54 -8.74 -9.09 22.04
N VAL A 55 -9.25 -8.10 22.78
CA VAL A 55 -10.24 -7.11 22.29
C VAL A 55 -9.68 -6.35 21.09
N PHE A 56 -8.47 -5.84 21.22
CA PHE A 56 -7.83 -5.07 20.17
C PHE A 56 -7.59 -5.92 18.91
N GLY A 57 -7.10 -7.15 19.07
CA GLY A 57 -6.87 -8.09 17.97
C GLY A 57 -8.17 -8.51 17.27
N ARG A 58 -9.28 -8.66 18.00
CA ARG A 58 -10.61 -8.90 17.43
C ARG A 58 -11.09 -7.68 16.65
N CYS A 59 -10.90 -6.47 17.19
CA CYS A 59 -11.24 -5.23 16.50
C CYS A 59 -10.46 -5.08 15.18
N LEU A 60 -9.14 -5.30 15.19
CA LEU A 60 -8.32 -5.25 13.98
C LEU A 60 -8.78 -6.23 12.90
N ARG A 61 -9.10 -7.48 13.28
CA ARG A 61 -9.65 -8.49 12.35
C ARG A 61 -11.07 -8.14 11.88
N GLY A 62 -11.83 -7.37 12.66
CA GLY A 62 -13.18 -6.90 12.35
C GLY A 62 -13.23 -5.71 11.39
N ILE A 63 -12.14 -4.94 11.24
CA ILE A 63 -12.09 -3.72 10.40
C ILE A 63 -12.64 -3.95 8.98
N PRO A 64 -12.25 -5.00 8.22
CA PRO A 64 -12.78 -5.22 6.88
C PRO A 64 -14.30 -5.48 6.88
N ALA A 65 -14.81 -6.19 7.89
CA ALA A 65 -16.22 -6.47 8.05
C ALA A 65 -17.01 -5.19 8.39
N ASP A 66 -16.48 -4.34 9.28
CA ASP A 66 -17.06 -3.03 9.63
C ASP A 66 -17.14 -2.10 8.40
N VAL A 67 -16.08 -2.05 7.58
CA VAL A 67 -16.06 -1.26 6.35
C VAL A 67 -17.09 -1.78 5.33
N ARG A 68 -17.19 -3.11 5.17
CA ARG A 68 -18.18 -3.74 4.28
C ARG A 68 -19.60 -3.49 4.77
N TRP A 69 -19.84 -3.55 6.08
CA TRP A 69 -21.11 -3.22 6.71
C TRP A 69 -21.47 -1.76 6.42
N ARG A 70 -20.58 -0.81 6.71
CA ARG A 70 -20.79 0.62 6.46
C ARG A 70 -21.18 0.89 5.00
N TYR A 71 -20.51 0.24 4.06
CA TYR A 71 -20.81 0.42 2.64
C TYR A 71 -22.22 -0.08 2.28
N ARG A 72 -22.63 -1.24 2.80
CA ARG A 72 -24.00 -1.77 2.62
C ARG A 72 -25.05 -0.85 3.24
N THR A 73 -24.86 -0.41 4.48
CA THR A 73 -25.79 0.49 5.16
C THR A 73 -25.94 1.81 4.40
N LEU A 74 -24.84 2.41 3.93
CA LEU A 74 -24.90 3.61 3.09
C LEU A 74 -25.63 3.38 1.76
N LEU A 75 -25.46 2.21 1.13
CA LEU A 75 -26.17 1.87 -0.09
C LEU A 75 -27.67 1.66 0.17
N GLU A 76 -28.05 1.05 1.28
CA GLU A 76 -29.45 0.85 1.68
C GLU A 76 -30.13 2.19 2.00
N SER A 77 -29.48 3.04 2.80
CA SER A 77 -29.97 4.40 3.08
C SER A 77 -30.08 5.25 1.82
N ARG A 78 -29.15 5.08 0.86
CA ARG A 78 -29.23 5.73 -0.44
C ARG A 78 -30.33 5.13 -1.30
N GLY A 79 -30.49 3.81 -1.35
CA GLY A 79 -31.53 3.13 -2.14
C GLY A 79 -32.94 3.53 -1.72
N ALA A 80 -33.17 3.71 -0.41
CA ALA A 80 -34.40 4.27 0.12
C ALA A 80 -34.65 5.72 -0.37
N ARG A 81 -33.58 6.50 -0.60
CA ARG A 81 -33.64 7.87 -1.12
C ARG A 81 -33.65 7.94 -2.65
N HIS A 82 -33.03 6.97 -3.33
CA HIS A 82 -32.69 6.96 -4.76
C HIS A 82 -33.74 6.28 -5.63
N ARG A 83 -34.84 5.75 -5.06
CA ARG A 83 -36.07 5.46 -5.82
C ARG A 83 -36.71 6.73 -6.43
N SER A 84 -36.14 7.93 -6.20
CA SER A 84 -36.62 9.21 -6.73
C SER A 84 -35.67 9.95 -7.69
N ILE A 85 -34.40 9.56 -7.82
CA ILE A 85 -33.45 10.26 -8.71
C ILE A 85 -32.51 9.24 -9.32
N GLU A 86 -32.81 8.77 -10.53
CA GLU A 86 -31.91 7.93 -11.30
C GLU A 86 -30.68 8.74 -11.70
N MET A 87 -29.51 8.44 -11.11
CA MET A 87 -28.26 9.10 -11.52
C MET A 87 -27.18 8.05 -11.81
N LYS A 88 -26.90 7.87 -13.10
CA LYS A 88 -25.76 7.12 -13.64
C LYS A 88 -24.46 7.78 -13.20
N THR A 89 -23.75 7.20 -12.21
CA THR A 89 -22.30 7.39 -12.12
C THR A 89 -21.62 6.07 -11.73
N THR A 90 -20.60 5.74 -12.52
CA THR A 90 -19.89 4.47 -12.58
C THR A 90 -18.90 4.34 -11.42
N PRO A 91 -18.99 3.32 -10.55
CA PRO A 91 -18.12 3.18 -9.37
C PRO A 91 -16.89 2.34 -9.72
N LYS A 92 -15.97 2.86 -10.53
CA LYS A 92 -14.72 2.15 -10.86
C LYS A 92 -13.53 2.52 -9.97
N VAL A 93 -13.62 3.59 -9.17
CA VAL A 93 -12.45 4.17 -8.48
C VAL A 93 -12.31 3.75 -7.01
N GLN A 94 -13.27 3.06 -6.41
CA GLN A 94 -13.34 3.00 -4.93
C GLN A 94 -12.62 1.83 -4.25
N TRP A 95 -12.31 0.74 -4.94
CA TRP A 95 -11.81 -0.48 -4.28
C TRP A 95 -10.33 -0.45 -3.89
N TRP A 96 -9.53 0.45 -4.45
CA TRP A 96 -8.10 0.63 -4.12
C TRP A 96 -7.86 1.41 -2.82
N THR A 97 -8.83 2.22 -2.42
CA THR A 97 -8.79 3.03 -1.18
C THR A 97 -8.59 2.20 0.09
N PRO A 98 -9.35 1.11 0.34
CA PRO A 98 -9.11 0.27 1.50
C PRO A 98 -7.74 -0.41 1.45
N THR A 99 -7.29 -0.88 0.28
CA THR A 99 -5.98 -1.54 0.12
C THR A 99 -4.82 -0.60 0.48
N THR A 100 -4.84 0.63 -0.02
CA THR A 100 -3.81 1.64 0.30
C THR A 100 -3.85 2.04 1.77
N MET A 101 -5.04 2.10 2.39
CA MET A 101 -5.17 2.37 3.83
C MET A 101 -4.59 1.23 4.68
N VAL A 102 -4.86 -0.03 4.33
CA VAL A 102 -4.28 -1.20 5.02
C VAL A 102 -2.77 -1.19 4.89
N ILE A 103 -2.23 -0.97 3.69
CA ILE A 103 -0.77 -0.88 3.47
C ILE A 103 -0.17 0.22 4.35
N GLY A 104 -0.72 1.43 4.33
CA GLY A 104 -0.20 2.55 5.12
C GLY A 104 -0.22 2.29 6.63
N VAL A 105 -1.30 1.68 7.16
CA VAL A 105 -1.42 1.34 8.59
C VAL A 105 -0.46 0.23 8.98
N THR A 106 -0.34 -0.82 8.16
CA THR A 106 0.61 -1.91 8.41
C THR A 106 2.05 -1.40 8.40
N THR A 107 2.43 -0.58 7.42
CA THR A 107 3.76 0.06 7.37
C THR A 107 4.03 0.91 8.60
N ALA A 108 3.07 1.75 9.03
CA ALA A 108 3.23 2.55 10.25
C ALA A 108 3.41 1.67 11.50
N THR A 109 2.65 0.59 11.59
CA THR A 109 2.70 -0.33 12.72
C THR A 109 4.04 -1.06 12.78
N LEU A 110 4.51 -1.58 11.64
CA LEU A 110 5.82 -2.22 11.54
C LEU A 110 6.96 -1.25 11.86
N ALA A 111 6.87 0.02 11.46
CA ALA A 111 7.85 1.04 11.82
C ALA A 111 7.92 1.25 13.33
N LEU A 112 6.75 1.37 13.99
CA LEU A 112 6.67 1.55 15.43
C LEU A 112 7.16 0.30 16.19
N LEU A 113 6.89 -0.90 15.68
CA LEU A 113 7.38 -2.14 16.27
C LEU A 113 8.89 -2.32 16.05
N GLY A 114 9.42 -1.97 14.88
CA GLY A 114 10.84 -2.04 14.54
C GLY A 114 11.72 -1.20 15.46
N VAL A 115 11.24 -0.02 15.88
CA VAL A 115 11.89 0.82 16.89
C VAL A 115 12.04 0.10 18.24
N GLY A 116 11.19 -0.90 18.53
CA GLY A 116 11.24 -1.70 19.75
C GLY A 116 12.24 -2.87 19.72
N PHE A 117 12.74 -3.29 18.55
CA PHE A 117 13.55 -4.50 18.40
C PHE A 117 15.06 -4.31 18.64
N GLY A 118 15.49 -3.18 19.20
CA GLY A 118 16.77 -3.10 19.92
C GLY A 118 18.06 -3.07 19.07
N GLU A 119 17.97 -3.01 17.74
CA GLU A 119 19.14 -2.66 16.92
C GLU A 119 19.42 -1.17 17.08
N THR A 120 20.28 -0.84 18.04
CA THR A 120 20.70 0.52 18.39
C THR A 120 21.71 1.11 17.39
N GLU A 121 21.96 0.43 16.28
CA GLU A 121 22.78 0.96 15.21
C GLU A 121 22.04 2.06 14.46
N ALA A 122 22.78 3.08 14.01
CA ALA A 122 22.24 4.25 13.32
C ALA A 122 21.35 3.90 12.11
N GLY A 123 21.52 2.70 11.52
CA GLY A 123 20.68 2.16 10.46
C GLY A 123 19.21 1.96 10.86
N GLY A 124 18.93 1.51 12.08
CA GLY A 124 17.56 1.22 12.54
C GLY A 124 16.69 2.47 12.59
N LEU A 125 17.25 3.59 13.07
CA LEU A 125 16.55 4.87 13.13
C LEU A 125 16.26 5.42 11.73
N THR A 126 17.22 5.35 10.81
CA THR A 126 17.00 5.82 9.42
C THR A 126 15.90 5.04 8.71
N THR A 127 15.84 3.73 8.93
CA THR A 127 14.78 2.87 8.36
C THR A 127 13.43 3.14 9.00
N ALA A 128 13.36 3.31 10.33
CA ALA A 128 12.12 3.66 11.01
C ALA A 128 11.56 5.02 10.54
N PHE A 129 12.42 6.02 10.37
CA PHE A 129 12.01 7.35 9.88
C PHE A 129 11.51 7.30 8.43
N SER A 130 12.14 6.52 7.55
CA SER A 130 11.71 6.40 6.15
C SER A 130 10.34 5.72 6.06
N TRP A 131 10.10 4.66 6.85
CA TRP A 131 8.81 3.98 6.90
C TRP A 131 7.70 4.86 7.49
N LEU A 132 8.00 5.60 8.56
CA LEU A 132 7.06 6.55 9.17
C LEU A 132 6.68 7.63 8.15
N THR A 133 7.67 8.19 7.46
CA THR A 133 7.44 9.23 6.44
C THR A 133 6.59 8.70 5.29
N ALA A 134 6.88 7.49 4.81
CA ALA A 134 6.10 6.86 3.75
C ALA A 134 4.64 6.61 4.18
N ALA A 135 4.43 6.13 5.41
CA ALA A 135 3.09 5.92 5.95
C ALA A 135 2.31 7.24 6.08
N VAL A 136 2.95 8.31 6.58
CA VAL A 136 2.32 9.65 6.66
C VAL A 136 1.93 10.14 5.27
N LEU A 137 2.81 10.02 4.27
CA LEU A 137 2.50 10.41 2.89
C LEU A 137 1.31 9.60 2.35
N LEU A 138 1.29 8.29 2.53
CA LEU A 138 0.16 7.46 2.09
C LEU A 138 -1.17 7.91 2.72
N LEU A 139 -1.18 8.15 4.04
CA LEU A 139 -2.38 8.58 4.77
C LEU A 139 -2.83 10.01 4.39
N VAL A 140 -1.90 10.95 4.27
CA VAL A 140 -2.19 12.33 3.85
C VAL A 140 -2.68 12.35 2.41
N GLY A 141 -2.05 11.59 1.53
CA GLY A 141 -2.47 11.44 0.13
C GLY A 141 -3.88 10.87 0.02
N LEU A 142 -4.19 9.83 0.79
CA LEU A 142 -5.55 9.26 0.92
C LEU A 142 -6.58 10.30 1.41
N GLY A 143 -6.22 11.11 2.41
CA GLY A 143 -7.08 12.20 2.89
C GLY A 143 -7.29 13.27 1.81
N ALA A 144 -6.22 13.64 1.10
CA ALA A 144 -6.23 14.64 0.05
C ALA A 144 -7.03 14.19 -1.19
N LEU A 145 -7.07 12.89 -1.51
CA LEU A 145 -7.87 12.34 -2.62
C LEU A 145 -9.34 12.77 -2.57
N ARG A 146 -9.88 13.02 -1.37
CA ARG A 146 -11.28 13.48 -1.19
C ARG A 146 -11.52 14.93 -1.61
N ARG A 147 -10.52 15.80 -1.51
CA ARG A 147 -10.67 17.25 -1.75
C ARG A 147 -9.95 17.70 -3.02
N ARG A 148 -8.81 17.09 -3.32
CA ARG A 148 -7.93 17.42 -4.44
C ARG A 148 -7.37 16.12 -5.02
N PRO A 149 -8.10 15.44 -5.93
CA PRO A 149 -7.76 14.08 -6.37
C PRO A 149 -6.38 14.01 -7.04
N VAL A 150 -6.02 15.00 -7.86
CA VAL A 150 -4.70 15.04 -8.51
C VAL A 150 -3.57 15.13 -7.48
N LEU A 151 -3.69 16.05 -6.51
CA LEU A 151 -2.69 16.21 -5.45
C LEU A 151 -2.61 14.96 -4.56
N GLY A 152 -3.76 14.39 -4.18
CA GLY A 152 -3.82 13.17 -3.39
C GLY A 152 -3.12 11.99 -4.07
N SER A 153 -3.35 11.80 -5.38
CA SER A 153 -2.66 10.77 -6.15
C SER A 153 -1.14 10.96 -6.15
N TRP A 154 -0.65 12.19 -6.35
CA TRP A 154 0.79 12.48 -6.32
C TRP A 154 1.42 12.19 -4.96
N ILE A 155 0.74 12.55 -3.87
CA ILE A 155 1.22 12.30 -2.52
C ILE A 155 1.24 10.78 -2.21
N VAL A 156 0.22 10.03 -2.65
CA VAL A 156 0.20 8.55 -2.51
C VAL A 156 1.34 7.91 -3.30
N ILE A 157 1.55 8.36 -4.55
CA ILE A 157 2.66 7.88 -5.39
C ILE A 157 4.00 8.18 -4.71
N ALA A 158 4.20 9.39 -4.18
CA ALA A 158 5.42 9.75 -3.47
C ALA A 158 5.65 8.89 -2.22
N GLY A 159 4.60 8.64 -1.42
CA GLY A 159 4.67 7.76 -0.25
C GLY A 159 4.99 6.31 -0.63
N GLY A 160 4.37 5.78 -1.69
CA GLY A 160 4.65 4.44 -2.21
C GLY A 160 6.06 4.30 -2.77
N LEU A 161 6.57 5.30 -3.50
CA LEU A 161 7.94 5.35 -3.99
C LEU A 161 8.96 5.41 -2.86
N LEU A 162 8.72 6.24 -1.84
CA LEU A 162 9.60 6.34 -0.68
C LEU A 162 9.65 4.99 0.07
N PHE A 163 8.50 4.34 0.24
CA PHE A 163 8.43 3.00 0.84
C PHE A 163 9.21 1.96 0.02
N ALA A 164 9.02 1.97 -1.29
CA ALA A 164 9.71 1.05 -2.19
C ALA A 164 11.24 1.28 -2.17
N LEU A 165 11.69 2.54 -2.15
CA LEU A 165 13.11 2.88 -2.11
C LEU A 165 13.76 2.58 -0.75
N ALA A 166 13.00 2.64 0.34
CA ALA A 166 13.48 2.29 1.67
C ALA A 166 13.77 0.79 1.82
N GLU A 167 13.17 -0.05 0.96
CA GLU A 167 13.31 -1.51 1.03
C GLU A 167 13.49 -2.11 -0.37
N PRO A 168 14.73 -2.39 -0.81
CA PRO A 168 15.00 -2.91 -2.15
C PRO A 168 14.30 -4.26 -2.42
N ILE A 169 13.96 -5.02 -1.38
CA ILE A 169 13.22 -6.28 -1.46
C ILE A 169 11.70 -6.05 -1.59
N VAL A 170 11.18 -4.94 -1.07
CA VAL A 170 9.74 -4.59 -1.12
C VAL A 170 9.39 -3.84 -2.41
N PHE A 171 10.39 -3.24 -3.07
CA PHE A 171 10.27 -2.56 -4.36
C PHE A 171 9.52 -3.37 -5.44
N PRO A 172 9.80 -4.67 -5.69
CA PRO A 172 9.11 -5.44 -6.74
C PRO A 172 7.63 -5.69 -6.41
N LEU A 173 7.30 -5.97 -5.15
CA LEU A 173 5.95 -6.30 -4.71
C LEU A 173 5.03 -5.08 -4.64
N SER A 174 5.54 -3.96 -4.12
CA SER A 174 4.78 -2.70 -4.06
C SER A 174 4.53 -2.12 -5.45
N PHE A 175 5.48 -2.27 -6.38
CA PHE A 175 5.30 -1.90 -7.78
C PHE A 175 4.22 -2.74 -8.46
N LEU A 176 4.17 -4.05 -8.24
CA LEU A 176 3.13 -4.95 -8.77
C LEU A 176 1.72 -4.57 -8.28
N VAL A 177 1.56 -4.18 -7.01
CA VAL A 177 0.26 -3.80 -6.45
C VAL A 177 -0.23 -2.45 -6.98
N ILE A 178 0.65 -1.45 -7.02
CA ILE A 178 0.31 -0.08 -7.48
C ILE A 178 0.00 -0.10 -8.98
N PHE A 179 0.82 -0.76 -9.80
CA PHE A 179 0.61 -0.83 -11.25
C PHE A 179 -0.48 -1.83 -11.65
N GLY A 180 -0.61 -2.96 -10.95
CA GLY A 180 -1.73 -3.88 -11.13
C GLY A 180 -3.08 -3.18 -10.88
N GLY A 181 -3.09 -2.16 -10.03
CA GLY A 181 -4.31 -1.40 -9.77
C GLY A 181 -4.67 -0.30 -10.73
N LEU A 182 -3.68 0.42 -11.22
CA LEU A 182 -3.84 1.30 -12.38
C LEU A 182 -4.24 0.50 -13.63
N TRP A 183 -3.81 -0.76 -13.75
CA TRP A 183 -4.11 -1.67 -14.86
C TRP A 183 -5.57 -2.15 -14.89
N THR A 184 -6.08 -2.69 -13.78
CA THR A 184 -7.46 -3.23 -13.73
C THR A 184 -8.55 -2.14 -13.85
N GLY A 185 -8.23 -0.89 -13.53
CA GLY A 185 -9.11 0.25 -13.79
C GLY A 185 -9.52 0.40 -15.27
N ASN A 186 -8.69 -0.11 -16.19
CA ASN A 186 -8.92 -0.07 -17.64
C ASN A 186 -9.64 -1.31 -18.20
N LEU A 187 -9.94 -2.33 -17.37
CA LEU A 187 -10.77 -3.45 -17.81
C LEU A 187 -12.21 -2.97 -17.92
N VAL A 188 -12.70 -2.72 -19.13
CA VAL A 188 -14.10 -2.37 -19.40
C VAL A 188 -14.90 -3.67 -19.48
N PRO A 189 -15.75 -3.98 -18.49
CA PRO A 189 -16.69 -5.08 -18.67
C PRO A 189 -17.62 -4.71 -19.83
N SER A 190 -17.57 -5.50 -20.90
CA SER A 190 -18.43 -5.34 -22.07
C SER A 190 -19.50 -6.41 -22.03
N ARG A 191 -20.75 -6.01 -22.22
CA ARG A 191 -21.89 -6.91 -22.27
C ARG A 191 -22.31 -7.10 -23.72
N ASN A 192 -22.09 -8.29 -24.25
CA ASN A 192 -22.64 -8.72 -25.53
C ASN A 192 -23.74 -9.76 -25.25
N GLY A 193 -24.98 -9.29 -25.15
CA GLY A 193 -26.13 -10.15 -24.85
C GLY A 193 -26.21 -10.59 -23.39
N ALA A 194 -26.34 -11.90 -23.15
CA ALA A 194 -26.43 -12.50 -21.82
C ALA A 194 -25.06 -12.76 -21.17
N ASP A 195 -23.98 -12.77 -21.96
CA ASP A 195 -22.63 -13.11 -21.48
C ASP A 195 -21.82 -11.87 -21.10
N TRP A 196 -21.12 -11.99 -19.97
CA TRP A 196 -20.14 -11.02 -19.50
C TRP A 196 -18.76 -11.44 -20.01
N THR A 197 -18.15 -10.61 -20.85
CA THR A 197 -16.76 -10.80 -21.27
C THR A 197 -15.93 -9.59 -20.86
N VAL A 198 -14.75 -9.88 -20.31
CA VAL A 198 -13.74 -8.85 -20.03
C VAL A 198 -12.84 -8.79 -21.25
N GLN A 199 -13.11 -7.84 -22.15
CA GLN A 199 -12.24 -7.60 -23.31
C GLN A 199 -11.30 -6.44 -23.03
N LEU A 200 -10.00 -6.68 -23.24
CA LEU A 200 -9.01 -5.62 -23.37
C LEU A 200 -9.21 -4.98 -24.74
N GLU A 201 -9.36 -3.66 -24.77
CA GLU A 201 -9.55 -2.93 -26.01
C GLU A 201 -8.32 -3.15 -26.93
N PRO A 202 -8.50 -3.57 -28.21
CA PRO A 202 -7.40 -4.06 -29.06
C PRO A 202 -6.23 -3.08 -29.20
N ARG A 203 -6.53 -1.78 -29.11
CA ARG A 203 -5.57 -0.68 -29.21
C ARG A 203 -4.56 -0.63 -28.06
N HIS A 204 -4.87 -1.22 -26.90
CA HIS A 204 -3.96 -1.25 -25.75
C HIS A 204 -3.04 -2.48 -25.75
N ARG A 205 -3.40 -3.56 -26.44
CA ARG A 205 -2.72 -4.87 -26.36
C ARG A 205 -1.21 -4.81 -26.67
N SER A 206 -0.83 -4.13 -27.76
CA SER A 206 0.59 -4.05 -28.19
C SER A 206 1.46 -3.14 -27.33
N LEU A 207 0.87 -2.12 -26.70
CA LEU A 207 1.57 -1.31 -25.71
C LEU A 207 1.77 -2.13 -24.44
N THR A 208 0.76 -2.91 -24.07
CA THR A 208 0.77 -3.76 -22.88
C THR A 208 1.84 -4.83 -22.96
N GLU A 209 1.95 -5.53 -24.09
CA GLU A 209 2.94 -6.59 -24.29
C GLU A 209 4.38 -6.04 -24.18
N ARG A 210 4.64 -4.85 -24.72
CA ARG A 210 5.94 -4.17 -24.58
C ARG A 210 6.24 -3.75 -23.15
N TRP A 211 5.22 -3.27 -22.43
CA TRP A 211 5.34 -2.92 -21.00
C TRP A 211 5.56 -4.15 -20.11
N TYR A 212 4.86 -5.26 -20.36
CA TYR A 212 5.05 -6.52 -19.62
C TYR A 212 6.44 -7.11 -19.86
N ALA A 213 6.88 -7.17 -21.12
CA ALA A 213 8.23 -7.66 -21.45
C ALA A 213 9.29 -6.83 -20.70
N TRP A 214 9.15 -5.50 -20.70
CA TRP A 214 10.07 -4.60 -19.99
C TRP A 214 10.02 -4.78 -18.46
N LEU A 215 8.83 -4.88 -17.87
CA LEU A 215 8.65 -5.07 -16.42
C LEU A 215 9.25 -6.41 -15.97
N ILE A 216 8.97 -7.48 -16.70
CA ILE A 216 9.51 -8.82 -16.42
C ILE A 216 11.04 -8.80 -16.55
N SER A 217 11.58 -8.18 -17.60
CA SER A 217 13.04 -8.04 -17.75
C SER A 217 13.67 -7.23 -16.61
N SER A 218 13.01 -6.18 -16.14
CA SER A 218 13.52 -5.34 -15.03
C SER A 218 13.49 -6.08 -13.69
N ILE A 219 12.41 -6.83 -13.42
CA ILE A 219 12.30 -7.69 -12.22
C ILE A 219 13.33 -8.82 -12.28
N ALA A 220 13.50 -9.48 -13.43
CA ALA A 220 14.47 -10.55 -13.60
C ALA A 220 15.91 -10.05 -13.41
N LEU A 221 16.26 -8.87 -13.95
CA LEU A 221 17.57 -8.25 -13.75
C LEU A 221 17.82 -7.86 -12.29
N GLY A 222 16.81 -7.28 -11.61
CA GLY A 222 16.90 -6.96 -10.19
C GLY A 222 17.07 -8.20 -9.32
N ALA A 223 16.29 -9.25 -9.58
CA ALA A 223 16.40 -10.52 -8.87
C ALA A 223 17.75 -11.22 -9.12
N LEU A 224 18.26 -11.18 -10.35
CA LEU A 224 19.59 -11.74 -10.68
C LEU A 224 20.69 -10.99 -9.93
N GLY A 225 20.66 -9.65 -9.91
CA GLY A 225 21.61 -8.84 -9.14
C GLY A 225 21.56 -9.13 -7.65
N PHE A 226 20.36 -9.34 -7.10
CA PHE A 226 20.15 -9.72 -5.70
C PHE A 226 20.68 -11.12 -5.37
N ILE A 227 20.45 -12.11 -6.25
CA ILE A 227 20.99 -13.48 -6.10
C ILE A 227 22.53 -13.45 -6.12
N VAL A 228 23.14 -12.67 -7.01
CA VAL A 228 24.60 -12.49 -7.06
C VAL A 228 25.13 -11.86 -5.77
N LEU A 229 24.44 -10.84 -5.25
CA LEU A 229 24.76 -10.22 -3.96
C LEU A 229 24.68 -11.20 -2.78
N LEU A 230 23.64 -12.03 -2.73
CA LEU A 230 23.45 -13.02 -1.67
C LEU A 230 24.42 -14.20 -1.76
N ALA A 231 24.83 -14.59 -2.96
CA ALA A 231 25.79 -15.67 -3.17
C ALA A 231 27.24 -15.23 -2.90
N TRP A 232 27.51 -13.92 -2.82
CA TRP A 232 28.86 -13.38 -2.70
C TRP A 232 29.66 -13.85 -1.47
N PRO A 233 29.09 -13.93 -0.25
CA PRO A 233 29.82 -14.44 0.92
C PRO A 233 30.26 -15.90 0.77
N ALA A 234 29.62 -16.67 -0.12
CA ALA A 234 30.00 -18.05 -0.41
C ALA A 234 31.13 -18.18 -1.45
N VAL A 235 31.48 -17.09 -2.15
CA VAL A 235 32.50 -17.05 -3.21
C VAL A 235 33.80 -16.39 -2.72
N THR A 236 33.79 -15.67 -1.59
CA THR A 236 35.01 -15.15 -0.99
C THR A 236 35.92 -16.29 -0.54
N PRO A 237 37.14 -16.43 -1.10
CA PRO A 237 38.05 -17.50 -0.72
C PRO A 237 38.40 -17.39 0.76
N SER A 238 38.28 -18.49 1.50
CA SER A 238 38.67 -18.59 2.92
C SER A 238 40.17 -18.45 3.17
N SER A 239 40.96 -18.05 2.16
CA SER A 239 42.42 -17.95 2.18
C SER A 239 42.96 -16.53 2.37
N CYS A 240 42.12 -15.55 2.71
CA CYS A 240 42.60 -14.21 3.05
C CYS A 240 43.34 -14.26 4.39
N THR A 241 44.67 -14.32 4.33
CA THR A 241 45.56 -14.20 5.49
C THR A 241 45.72 -12.72 5.85
N GLU A 242 45.93 -12.47 7.15
CA GLU A 242 45.87 -11.17 7.84
C GLU A 242 46.81 -10.06 7.32
N THR A 243 47.61 -10.33 6.28
CA THR A 243 48.69 -9.45 5.81
C THR A 243 48.50 -8.88 4.41
N SER A 244 47.46 -9.24 3.66
CA SER A 244 47.17 -8.66 2.34
C SER A 244 45.91 -7.78 2.35
N PRO A 245 45.95 -6.56 1.75
CA PRO A 245 44.84 -5.61 1.81
C PRO A 245 43.75 -5.95 0.80
N CYS A 246 42.96 -6.99 1.06
CA CYS A 246 41.79 -7.40 0.27
C CYS A 246 40.62 -6.39 0.33
N TRP A 247 40.70 -5.36 1.17
CA TRP A 247 39.67 -4.32 1.27
C TRP A 247 39.72 -3.26 0.16
N GLN A 248 40.84 -3.10 -0.55
CA GLN A 248 40.96 -2.10 -1.62
C GLN A 248 40.04 -2.38 -2.82
N ASP A 249 39.71 -3.65 -3.09
CA ASP A 249 38.79 -4.01 -4.18
C ASP A 249 37.31 -3.81 -3.82
N SER A 250 36.96 -3.78 -2.53
CA SER A 250 35.58 -3.61 -2.08
C SER A 250 35.02 -2.22 -2.39
N ALA A 251 35.86 -1.18 -2.35
CA ALA A 251 35.47 0.19 -2.69
C ALA A 251 35.31 0.40 -4.21
N ALA A 252 36.20 -0.17 -5.02
CA ALA A 252 36.08 -0.19 -6.48
C ALA A 252 34.82 -0.95 -6.94
N TRP A 253 34.46 -2.02 -6.23
CA TRP A 253 33.23 -2.75 -6.49
C TRP A 253 31.96 -2.02 -6.04
N ALA A 254 31.96 -1.41 -4.85
CA ALA A 254 30.83 -0.59 -4.39
C ALA A 254 30.54 0.56 -5.37
N THR A 255 31.59 1.23 -5.85
CA THR A 255 31.47 2.29 -6.87
C THR A 255 30.98 1.75 -8.22
N TRP A 256 31.43 0.57 -8.63
CA TRP A 256 30.92 -0.08 -9.84
C TRP A 256 29.42 -0.44 -9.72
N ILE A 257 28.98 -1.02 -8.60
CA ILE A 257 27.57 -1.36 -8.33
C ILE A 257 26.70 -0.09 -8.31
N LEU A 258 27.14 0.96 -7.60
CA LEU A 258 26.44 2.23 -7.55
C LEU A 258 26.33 2.87 -8.94
N SER A 259 27.37 2.76 -9.77
CA SER A 259 27.33 3.25 -11.16
C SER A 259 26.33 2.46 -12.02
N TRP A 260 26.22 1.15 -11.81
CA TRP A 260 25.27 0.29 -12.54
C TRP A 260 23.83 0.58 -12.12
N MET A 261 23.56 0.71 -10.82
CA MET A 261 22.25 1.13 -10.31
C MET A 261 21.87 2.52 -10.80
N ALA A 262 22.81 3.47 -10.80
CA ALA A 262 22.59 4.82 -11.32
C ALA A 262 22.25 4.81 -12.82
N ALA A 263 22.93 3.99 -13.62
CA ALA A 263 22.66 3.82 -15.05
C ALA A 263 21.29 3.17 -15.32
N ALA A 264 20.90 2.16 -14.54
CA ALA A 264 19.58 1.53 -14.64
C ALA A 264 18.45 2.53 -14.32
N VAL A 265 18.62 3.35 -13.27
CA VAL A 265 17.66 4.38 -12.89
C VAL A 265 17.56 5.49 -13.94
N THR A 266 18.69 6.02 -14.42
CA THR A 266 18.66 7.07 -15.47
C THR A 266 18.12 6.53 -16.80
N GLY A 267 18.42 5.29 -17.18
CA GLY A 267 17.83 4.63 -18.34
C GLY A 267 16.30 4.49 -18.23
N GLY A 268 15.80 4.07 -17.06
CA GLY A 268 14.37 4.00 -16.77
C GLY A 268 13.66 5.36 -16.87
N ILE A 269 14.26 6.40 -16.28
CA ILE A 269 13.73 7.78 -16.34
C ILE A 269 13.71 8.28 -17.80
N GLY A 270 14.76 8.05 -18.58
CA GLY A 270 14.84 8.47 -19.98
C GLY A 270 13.74 7.86 -20.84
N LEU A 271 13.48 6.56 -20.68
CA LEU A 271 12.39 5.85 -21.36
C LEU A 271 11.01 6.35 -20.93
N MET A 272 10.82 6.60 -19.62
CA MET A 272 9.56 7.17 -19.11
C MET A 272 9.28 8.55 -19.71
N LEU A 273 10.29 9.43 -19.77
CA LEU A 273 10.16 10.76 -20.38
C LEU A 273 9.90 10.67 -21.89
N ALA A 274 10.53 9.72 -22.59
CA ALA A 274 10.26 9.47 -24.01
C ALA A 274 8.80 9.02 -24.25
N ALA A 275 8.29 8.10 -23.42
CA ALA A 275 6.90 7.67 -23.46
C ALA A 275 5.94 8.83 -23.18
N LEU A 276 6.26 9.68 -22.20
CA LEU A 276 5.47 10.87 -21.88
C LEU A 276 5.42 11.85 -23.07
N ARG A 277 6.57 12.09 -23.73
CA ARG A 277 6.65 12.95 -24.93
C ARG A 277 5.82 12.39 -26.09
N LEU A 278 5.82 11.07 -26.30
CA LEU A 278 4.98 10.42 -27.31
C LEU A 278 3.49 10.58 -27.00
N LEU A 279 3.08 10.42 -25.74
CA LEU A 279 1.70 10.64 -25.29
C LEU A 279 1.24 12.09 -25.52
N VAL A 280 2.06 13.08 -25.15
CA VAL A 280 1.75 14.50 -25.36
C VAL A 280 1.63 14.82 -26.86
N ARG A 281 2.60 14.37 -27.67
CA ARG A 281 2.62 14.62 -29.13
C ARG A 281 1.44 13.96 -29.85
N HIS A 282 0.95 12.81 -29.35
CA HIS A 282 -0.24 12.17 -29.89
C HIS A 282 -1.51 12.95 -29.53
N ARG A 283 -1.61 13.47 -28.29
CA ARG A 283 -2.77 14.26 -27.86
C ARG A 283 -2.92 15.56 -28.66
N THR A 284 -1.81 16.22 -29.00
CA THR A 284 -1.82 17.45 -29.81
C THR A 284 -2.13 17.22 -31.30
N ARG A 285 -2.11 15.97 -31.79
CA ARG A 285 -2.52 15.64 -33.18
C ARG A 285 -4.00 15.30 -33.31
N LEU A 286 -4.68 15.10 -32.18
CA LEU A 286 -6.10 14.73 -32.12
C LEU A 286 -6.99 15.88 -31.68
N ALA A 287 -6.39 17.01 -31.27
CA ALA A 287 -7.06 18.27 -30.96
C ALA A 287 -6.81 19.24 -32.13
#